data_AF-A0A2N5H608-F1
#
_entry.id   AF-A0A2N5H608-F1
#
_cell.length_a   1.000
_cell.length_b   1.000
_cell.length_c   1.000
_cell.angle_alpha   90.00
_cell.angle_beta   90.00
_cell.angle_gamma   90.00
#
_symmetry.space_group_name_H-M   'P 1'
#
loop_
_entity.id
_entity.type
_entity.pdbx_description
1 polymer ?
#
loop_
_entity_poly.entity_id
_entity_poly.type
_entity_poly.pdbx_seq_one_letter_code
_entity_poly.pdbx_strand_id
1 'polypeptide(L)' 'MILMNDIIREGHPTLRLKAKEVSFPLSNEDRQLCDDLLEYVVNSQNDELGEKYGL' A
#
# COMPACT_ATOMS: atom_id res chain seq x y z
N MET A 1 -1.71 3.52 7.76
CA MET A 1 -0.88 2.32 7.95
C MET A 1 -1.54 1.10 7.31
N ILE A 2 -0.94 0.62 6.22
CA ILE A 2 -1.35 -0.57 5.47
C ILE A 2 -0.78 -1.83 6.14
N LEU A 3 -1.55 -2.91 6.18
CA LEU A 3 -1.15 -4.22 6.72
C LEU A 3 -1.41 -5.35 5.71
N MET A 4 -0.97 -6.56 6.01
CA MET A 4 -1.16 -7.72 5.10
C MET A 4 -2.62 -8.05 4.77
N ASN A 5 -3.58 -7.63 5.60
CA ASN A 5 -5.01 -7.79 5.35
C ASN A 5 -5.53 -6.85 4.26
N ASP A 6 -4.84 -5.74 4.00
CA ASP A 6 -5.18 -4.78 2.95
C ASP A 6 -4.56 -5.17 1.60
N ILE A 7 -3.59 -6.11 1.60
CA ILE A 7 -2.89 -6.59 0.41
C ILE A 7 -3.69 -7.71 -0.26
N ILE A 8 -4.34 -7.38 -1.38
CA ILE A 8 -5.00 -8.37 -2.23
C ILE A 8 -4.00 -9.39 -2.79
N ARG A 9 -4.42 -10.66 -2.85
CA ARG A 9 -3.59 -11.79 -3.31
C ARG A 9 -3.95 -12.19 -4.74
N GLU A 10 -3.13 -13.08 -5.32
CA GLU A 10 -3.38 -13.65 -6.64
C GLU A 10 -4.81 -14.19 -6.78
N GLY A 11 -5.43 -13.95 -7.94
CA GLY A 11 -6.84 -14.24 -8.20
C GLY A 11 -7.76 -13.03 -8.02
N HIS A 12 -7.35 -11.99 -7.29
CA HIS A 12 -8.15 -10.78 -7.17
C HIS A 12 -8.20 -10.02 -8.53
N PRO A 13 -9.40 -9.69 -9.06
CA PRO A 13 -9.55 -9.15 -10.42
C PRO A 13 -8.78 -7.85 -10.63
N THR A 14 -8.70 -6.99 -9.61
CA THR A 14 -7.96 -5.72 -9.66
C THR A 14 -6.50 -5.87 -10.10
N LEU A 15 -5.84 -7.00 -9.78
CA LEU A 15 -4.44 -7.24 -10.17
C LEU A 15 -4.24 -7.45 -11.68
N ARG A 16 -5.31 -7.62 -12.45
CA ARG A 16 -5.27 -7.77 -13.92
C ARG A 16 -5.88 -6.57 -14.66
N LEU A 17 -6.40 -5.59 -13.94
CA LEU A 17 -6.97 -4.38 -14.54
C LEU A 17 -5.87 -3.36 -14.85
N LYS A 18 -6.09 -2.54 -15.88
CA LYS A 18 -5.25 -1.37 -16.13
C LYS A 18 -5.55 -0.30 -15.07
N ALA A 19 -4.53 0.16 -14.37
CA ALA A 19 -4.65 1.27 -13.42
C ALA A 19 -5.15 2.53 -14.13
N LYS A 20 -5.96 3.32 -13.43
CA LYS A 20 -6.42 4.62 -13.93
C LYS A 20 -5.32 5.65 -13.72
N GLU A 21 -5.21 6.60 -14.65
CA GLU A 21 -4.32 7.74 -14.48
C GLU A 21 -4.81 8.64 -13.36
N VAL A 22 -3.88 9.18 -12.58
CA VAL A 22 -4.13 10.21 -11.57
C VAL A 22 -3.90 11.60 -12.17
N SER A 23 -4.63 12.59 -11.67
CA SER A 23 -4.48 13.99 -12.09
C SER A 23 -3.41 14.71 -11.28
N PHE A 24 -2.76 15.70 -11.88
CA PHE A 24 -1.83 16.59 -11.18
C PHE A 24 -2.39 18.03 -11.09
N PRO A 25 -2.20 18.73 -9.96
CA PRO A 25 -1.57 18.26 -8.73
C PRO A 25 -2.40 17.15 -8.04
N LEU A 26 -1.73 16.23 -7.35
CA LEU A 26 -2.39 15.14 -6.63
C LEU A 26 -3.35 15.67 -5.57
N SER A 27 -4.46 14.97 -5.39
CA SER A 27 -5.40 15.17 -4.28
C SER A 27 -4.72 14.91 -2.94
N ASN A 28 -5.31 15.39 -1.84
CA ASN A 28 -4.78 15.11 -0.51
C ASN A 28 -4.87 13.62 -0.18
N GLU A 29 -5.94 12.98 -0.65
CA GLU A 29 -6.20 11.56 -0.48
C GLU A 29 -5.14 10.71 -1.21
N ASP A 30 -4.83 11.03 -2.46
CA ASP A 30 -3.79 10.31 -3.22
C ASP A 30 -2.40 10.51 -2.60
N ARG A 31 -2.10 11.72 -2.11
CA ARG A 31 -0.84 12.00 -1.42
C ARG A 31 -0.72 11.16 -0.14
N GLN A 32 -1.76 11.15 0.69
CA GLN A 32 -1.77 10.35 1.91
C GLN A 32 -1.63 8.85 1.60
N LEU A 33 -2.28 8.37 0.53
CA LEU A 33 -2.13 6.99 0.09
C LEU A 33 -0.68 6.68 -0.32
N CYS A 34 0.00 7.58 -1.03
CA CYS A 34 1.42 7.41 -1.36
C CYS A 34 2.30 7.33 -0.10
N ASP A 35 2.05 8.19 0.89
CA ASP A 35 2.79 8.19 2.16
C ASP A 35 2.55 6.89 2.95
N ASP A 36 1.31 6.41 3.02
CA ASP A 36 0.94 5.15 3.68
C ASP A 36 1.56 3.91 2.98
N LEU A 37 1.65 3.93 1.64
CA LEU A 37 2.31 2.86 0.87
C LEU A 37 3.82 2.83 1.12
N LEU A 38 4.45 4.00 1.22
CA LEU A 38 5.87 4.09 1.56
C LEU A 38 6.14 3.65 2.99
N GLU A 39 5.30 4.06 3.94
CA GLU A 39 5.36 3.63 5.34
C GLU A 39 5.29 2.10 5.45
N TYR A 40 4.41 1.43 4.69
CA TYR A 40 4.35 -0.03 4.67
C TYR A 40 5.67 -0.68 4.22
N VAL A 41 6.30 -0.16 3.16
CA VAL A 41 7.58 -0.68 2.65
C VAL A 41 8.71 -0.47 3.67
N VAL A 42 8.70 0.65 4.40
CA VAL A 42 9.69 0.92 5.46
C VAL A 42 9.46 -0.01 6.66
N ASN A 43 8.21 -0.17 7.08
CA ASN A 43 7.86 -0.99 8.24
C ASN A 43 8.07 -2.49 7.99
N SER A 44 7.86 -2.99 6.77
CA SER A 44 8.11 -4.39 6.42
C SER A 44 9.59 -4.77 6.39
N GLN A 45 10.50 -3.79 6.39
CA GLN A 45 11.94 -4.00 6.49
C GLN A 45 12.48 -3.86 7.92
N ASN A 46 11.61 -3.54 8.88
CA ASN A 46 11.96 -3.45 10.29
C ASN A 46 11.53 -4.74 10.99
N ASP A 47 12.49 -5.53 11.49
CA ASP A 47 12.23 -6.84 12.10
C ASP A 47 11.23 -6.77 13.27
N GLU A 48 11.31 -5.76 14.14
CA GLU A 48 10.41 -5.62 15.29
C GLU A 48 8.97 -5.31 14.84
N LEU A 49 8.81 -4.46 13.84
CA LEU A 49 7.50 -4.09 13.30
C LEU A 49 6.92 -5.21 12.44
N GLY A 50 7.77 -5.92 11.69
CA GLY A 50 7.42 -7.10 10.91
C GLY A 50 6.85 -8.21 11.81
N GLU A 51 7.51 -8.53 12.92
CA GLU A 51 6.97 -9.49 13.89
C GLU A 51 5.68 -9.01 14.55
N LYS A 52 5.63 -7.73 14.96
CA LYS A 52 4.47 -7.18 15.68
C LYS A 52 3.20 -7.13 14.82
N TYR A 53 3.34 -6.81 13.55
CA TYR A 53 2.21 -6.57 12.65
C TYR A 53 2.05 -7.63 11.55
N GLY A 54 2.95 -8.61 11.50
CA GLY A 54 2.94 -9.69 10.52
C GLY A 54 3.15 -9.19 9.09
N LEU A 55 4.11 -8.28 8.88
CA LEU A 55 4.41 -7.64 7.59
C LEU A 55 5.42 -8.43 6.75
#